data_AF-A0AAD7IZM9-F1
#
_entry.id   AF-A0AAD7IZM9-F1
#
_cell.length_a   1.000
_cell.length_b   1.000
_cell.length_c   1.000
_cell.angle_alpha   90.00
_cell.angle_beta   90.00
_cell.angle_gamma   90.00
#
_symmetry.space_group_name_H-M   'P 1'
#
loop_
_entity.id
_entity.type
_entity.pdbx_description
1 polymer ?
#
loop_
_entity_poly.entity_id
_entity_poly.type
_entity_poly.pdbx_seq_one_letter_code
_entity_poly.pdbx_strand_id
1 'polypeptide(L)'
;EVPMSFTRLKSLFQMEDGWRNTFQDDRQYTCIQQRNDPTTGFQHVSRSRLDRIYVQHKLFDICRGWKIDHTVVRSDHSLVSMQMICRADQKPGKGRFGLPLYLLKTRKFITEIQHLGRELKVQYNELQHTERTEEHNMQILWAKFKYDSIQHARK
;
A
#
# COMPACT_ATOMS: atom_id res chain seq x y z
N GLU A 1 -11.34 4.42 24.89
CA GLU A 1 -10.19 3.82 25.60
C GLU A 1 -9.45 2.88 24.66
N VAL A 2 -8.13 2.73 24.80
CA VAL A 2 -7.37 1.77 23.99
C VAL A 2 -7.65 0.37 24.54
N PRO A 3 -8.08 -0.62 23.72
CA PRO A 3 -8.36 -1.96 24.21
C PRO A 3 -7.15 -2.56 24.92
N MET A 4 -7.38 -3.23 26.06
CA MET A 4 -6.33 -3.94 26.82
C MET A 4 -5.50 -4.88 25.94
N SER A 5 -6.13 -5.50 24.95
CA SER A 5 -5.47 -6.37 23.97
C SER A 5 -4.41 -5.62 23.15
N PHE A 6 -4.69 -4.38 22.74
CA PHE A 6 -3.78 -3.57 21.95
C PHE A 6 -2.60 -3.05 22.76
N THR A 7 -2.84 -2.63 24.01
CA THR A 7 -1.77 -2.27 24.95
C THR A 7 -0.85 -3.46 25.22
N ARG A 8 -1.42 -4.66 25.43
CA ARG A 8 -0.66 -5.90 25.61
C ARG A 8 0.19 -6.23 24.39
N LEU A 9 -0.36 -6.11 23.18
CA LEU A 9 0.37 -6.33 21.93
C LEU A 9 1.58 -5.40 21.83
N LYS A 10 1.39 -4.10 22.08
CA LYS A 10 2.48 -3.13 22.07
C LYS A 10 3.57 -3.49 23.08
N SER A 11 3.18 -3.83 24.31
CA SER A 11 4.13 -4.20 25.36
C SER A 11 4.91 -5.46 25.00
N LEU A 12 4.25 -6.48 24.45
CA LEU A 12 4.89 -7.76 24.10
C LEU A 12 5.98 -7.57 23.04
N PHE A 13 5.74 -6.70 22.05
CA PHE A 13 6.68 -6.44 20.96
C PHE A 13 7.54 -5.18 21.17
N GLN A 14 7.44 -4.55 22.35
CA GLN A 14 8.14 -3.30 22.69
C GLN A 14 7.95 -2.22 21.63
N MET A 15 6.70 -2.05 21.19
CA MET A 15 6.33 -1.15 20.10
C MET A 15 5.77 0.17 20.61
N GLU A 16 6.22 1.25 19.98
CA GLU A 16 5.82 2.61 20.27
C GLU A 16 5.21 3.27 19.03
N ASP A 17 4.23 4.15 19.25
CA ASP A 17 3.63 4.93 18.18
C ASP A 17 4.56 6.08 17.83
N GLY A 18 5.23 5.99 16.69
CA GLY A 18 6.33 6.90 16.43
C GLY A 18 5.91 8.35 16.21
N TRP A 19 4.73 8.57 15.61
CA TRP A 19 4.17 9.91 15.45
C TRP A 19 3.78 10.51 16.80
N ARG A 20 3.07 9.76 17.65
CA ARG A 20 2.66 10.25 18.99
C ARG A 20 3.86 10.49 19.89
N ASN A 21 4.90 9.67 19.82
CA ASN A 21 6.10 9.87 20.62
C ASN A 21 6.86 11.13 20.20
N THR A 22 6.85 11.45 18.90
CA THR A 22 7.49 12.65 18.33
C THR A 22 6.70 13.93 18.61
N PHE A 23 5.36 13.86 18.50
CA PHE A 23 4.47 15.01 18.63
C PHE A 23 3.45 14.77 19.75
N GLN A 24 3.92 14.83 21.00
CA GLN A 24 3.12 14.45 22.17
C GLN A 24 1.92 15.38 22.37
N ASP A 25 2.12 16.68 22.16
CA ASP A 25 1.11 17.72 22.38
C ASP A 25 0.24 17.97 21.14
N ASP A 26 0.65 17.48 19.98
CA ASP A 26 -0.08 17.74 18.74
C ASP A 26 -1.28 16.81 18.56
N ARG A 27 -2.33 17.38 17.96
CA ARG A 27 -3.53 16.65 17.58
C ARG A 27 -3.69 16.63 16.07
N GLN A 28 -3.38 15.48 15.48
CA GLN A 28 -3.60 15.19 14.06
C GLN A 28 -4.53 13.97 13.91
N TYR A 29 -5.22 13.93 12.78
CA TYR A 29 -6.20 12.90 12.43
C TYR A 29 -5.84 12.28 11.10
N THR A 30 -6.12 10.99 10.94
CA THR A 30 -5.87 10.30 9.68
C THR A 30 -7.17 9.96 8.97
N CYS A 31 -8.27 9.78 9.69
CA CYS A 31 -9.58 9.50 9.12
C CYS A 31 -10.55 10.66 9.43
N ILE A 32 -11.17 11.22 8.39
CA ILE A 32 -12.14 12.30 8.49
C ILE A 32 -13.42 11.87 7.77
N GLN A 33 -14.47 11.61 8.54
CA GLN A 33 -15.77 11.23 8.03
C GLN A 33 -16.72 12.42 8.11
N GLN A 34 -17.32 12.77 6.98
CA GLN A 34 -18.32 13.82 6.88
C GLN A 34 -19.66 13.20 6.52
N ARG A 35 -20.70 13.48 7.32
CA ARG A 35 -22.07 13.03 7.09
C ARG A 35 -23.01 14.20 7.22
N ASN A 36 -23.90 14.37 6.26
CA ASN A 36 -24.97 15.36 6.37
C ASN A 36 -26.15 14.72 7.08
N ASP A 37 -26.70 15.40 8.08
CA ASP A 37 -27.94 15.00 8.71
C ASP A 37 -29.12 15.40 7.79
N PRO A 38 -29.88 14.43 7.26
CA PRO A 38 -30.98 14.71 6.35
C PRO A 38 -32.19 15.38 7.03
N THR A 39 -32.29 15.30 8.37
CA THR A 39 -33.39 15.86 9.14
C THR A 39 -33.11 17.29 9.58
N THR A 40 -31.88 17.57 10.01
CA THR A 40 -31.51 18.91 10.52
C THR A 40 -30.77 19.77 9.49
N GLY A 41 -30.25 19.16 8.42
CA GLY A 41 -29.44 19.84 7.40
C GLY A 41 -28.02 20.17 7.86
N PHE A 42 -27.65 19.82 9.11
CA PHE A 42 -26.31 20.08 9.63
C PHE A 42 -25.29 19.04 9.15
N GLN A 43 -24.04 19.47 8.99
CA GLN A 43 -22.93 18.57 8.66
C GLN A 43 -22.23 18.10 9.93
N HIS A 44 -22.23 16.79 10.14
CA HIS A 44 -21.47 16.13 11.19
C HIS A 44 -20.10 15.70 10.67
N VAL A 45 -19.05 16.13 11.36
CA VAL A 45 -17.67 15.75 11.04
C VAL A 45 -17.10 14.92 12.19
N SER A 46 -16.82 13.65 11.93
CA SER A 46 -16.10 12.77 12.84
C SER A 46 -14.63 12.70 12.41
N ARG A 47 -13.70 12.83 13.37
CA ARG A 47 -12.26 12.78 13.12
C ARG A 47 -11.60 11.78 14.05
N SER A 48 -10.82 10.87 13.50
CA SER A 48 -10.11 9.85 14.26
C SER A 48 -8.70 9.63 13.71
N ARG A 49 -7.79 9.20 14.58
CA ARG A 49 -6.41 8.83 14.18
C ARG A 49 -6.32 7.31 14.16
N LEU A 50 -6.72 6.68 13.06
CA LEU A 50 -6.80 5.22 12.92
C LEU A 50 -5.51 4.62 12.39
N ASP A 51 -4.85 5.35 11.49
CA ASP A 51 -3.64 4.92 10.80
C ASP A 51 -2.43 5.35 11.63
N ARG A 52 -1.59 4.38 11.99
CA ARG A 52 -0.44 4.59 12.88
C ARG A 52 0.67 3.65 12.47
N ILE A 53 1.90 4.15 12.54
CA ILE A 53 3.09 3.33 12.34
C ILE A 53 3.70 3.09 13.71
N TYR A 54 3.81 1.81 14.06
CA TYR A 54 4.47 1.38 15.29
C TYR A 54 5.87 0.89 14.97
N VAL A 55 6.84 1.32 15.77
CA VAL A 55 8.23 0.89 15.64
C VAL A 55 8.69 0.29 16.96
N GLN A 56 9.59 -0.69 16.89
CA GLN A 56 10.25 -1.18 18.10
C GLN A 56 11.06 -0.05 18.72
N HIS A 57 11.06 0.04 20.05
CA HIS A 57 11.79 1.07 20.80
C HIS A 57 13.24 1.23 20.32
N LYS A 58 13.97 0.11 20.13
CA LYS A 58 15.35 0.09 19.62
C LYS A 58 15.56 0.65 18.20
N LEU A 59 14.50 0.77 17.40
CA LEU A 59 14.54 1.31 16.03
C LEU A 59 14.06 2.75 15.98
N PHE A 60 13.51 3.30 17.07
CA PHE A 60 12.91 4.63 17.07
C PHE A 60 13.93 5.71 16.69
N ASP A 61 15.16 5.62 17.18
CA ASP A 61 16.21 6.62 16.92
C ASP A 61 16.64 6.74 15.45
N ILE A 62 16.42 5.68 14.66
CA ILE A 62 16.72 5.67 13.21
C ILE A 62 15.49 6.04 12.37
N CYS A 63 14.38 6.37 13.02
CA CYS A 63 13.10 6.70 12.40
C CYS A 63 12.81 8.20 12.57
N ARG A 64 12.64 8.91 11.46
CA ARG A 64 12.47 10.37 11.45
C ARG A 64 11.46 10.83 10.42
N GLY A 65 11.15 12.13 10.43
CA GLY A 65 10.31 12.75 9.40
C GLY A 65 8.90 12.19 9.37
N TRP A 66 8.33 11.94 10.54
CA TRP A 66 6.95 11.48 10.71
C TRP A 66 5.97 12.51 10.16
N LYS A 67 5.11 12.11 9.24
CA LYS A 67 4.13 12.98 8.58
C LYS A 67 2.76 12.33 8.46
N ILE A 68 1.74 13.17 8.46
CA ILE A 68 0.35 12.81 8.13
C ILE A 68 -0.08 13.78 7.04
N ASP A 69 -0.18 13.29 5.81
CA ASP A 69 -0.40 14.12 4.62
C ASP A 69 -1.61 13.62 3.82
N HIS A 70 -2.34 14.53 3.18
CA HIS A 70 -3.39 14.17 2.24
C HIS A 70 -2.80 13.53 0.99
N THR A 71 -3.49 12.53 0.45
CA THR A 71 -3.06 11.86 -0.79
C THR A 71 -3.78 12.42 -2.00
N VAL A 72 -3.18 12.22 -3.18
CA VAL A 72 -3.81 12.54 -4.47
C VAL A 72 -5.04 11.66 -4.72
N VAL A 73 -5.10 10.49 -4.10
CA VAL A 73 -6.26 9.61 -4.17
C VAL A 73 -7.34 10.14 -3.25
N ARG A 74 -8.55 10.34 -3.78
CA ARG A 74 -9.71 10.76 -2.99
C ARG A 74 -10.06 9.65 -2.00
N SER A 75 -9.72 9.87 -0.74
CA SER A 75 -10.03 8.99 0.38
C SER A 75 -10.39 9.84 1.59
N ASP A 76 -11.21 9.28 2.48
CA ASP A 76 -11.44 9.79 3.83
C ASP A 76 -10.24 9.54 4.76
N HIS A 77 -9.19 8.87 4.28
CA HIS A 77 -7.92 8.66 4.96
C HIS A 77 -6.77 9.54 4.42
N SER A 78 -5.93 10.00 5.34
CA SER A 78 -4.64 10.66 5.11
C SER A 78 -3.51 9.67 5.29
N LEU A 79 -2.46 9.81 4.48
CA LEU A 79 -1.31 8.93 4.52
C LEU A 79 -0.39 9.26 5.69
N VAL A 80 -0.08 8.24 6.49
CA VAL A 80 0.98 8.33 7.50
C VAL A 80 2.28 7.83 6.90
N SER A 81 3.33 8.62 7.02
CA SER A 81 4.65 8.26 6.48
C SER A 81 5.77 8.60 7.46
N MET A 82 6.92 7.94 7.26
CA MET A 82 8.15 8.17 8.02
C MET A 82 9.34 7.75 7.17
N GLN A 83 10.53 8.20 7.55
CA GLN A 83 11.80 7.82 6.96
C GLN A 83 12.58 6.97 7.95
N MET A 84 12.97 5.77 7.54
CA MET A 84 13.86 4.90 8.32
C MET A 84 15.25 4.90 7.69
N ILE A 85 16.28 5.15 8.50
CA ILE A 85 17.66 5.06 8.04
C ILE A 85 18.06 3.58 8.06
N CYS A 86 18.12 2.96 6.89
CA CYS A 86 18.73 1.64 6.77
C CYS A 86 20.25 1.77 6.89
N ARG A 87 20.82 1.12 7.90
CA ARG A 87 22.28 0.95 8.00
C ARG A 87 22.78 0.20 6.76
N ALA A 88 23.93 0.62 6.22
CA ALA A 88 24.52 0.08 4.99
C ALA A 88 24.95 -1.41 5.10
N ASP A 89 24.81 -2.01 6.27
CA ASP A 89 25.10 -3.41 6.56
C ASP A 89 23.94 -4.36 6.21
N GLN A 90 22.79 -3.83 5.76
CA GLN A 90 21.76 -4.67 5.15
C GLN A 90 22.28 -5.21 3.83
N LYS A 91 22.76 -6.46 3.86
CA LYS A 91 23.10 -7.22 2.65
C LYS A 91 21.94 -7.06 1.66
N PRO A 92 22.18 -6.61 0.42
CA PRO A 92 21.15 -6.62 -0.59
C PRO A 92 20.55 -8.02 -0.63
N GLY A 93 19.25 -8.13 -0.33
CA GLY A 93 18.55 -9.39 -0.54
C GLY A 93 18.73 -9.83 -1.99
N LYS A 94 18.42 -11.10 -2.31
CA LYS A 94 18.35 -11.53 -3.72
C LYS A 94 17.43 -10.53 -4.45
N GLY A 95 18.02 -9.68 -5.29
CA GLY A 95 17.30 -8.56 -5.90
C GLY A 95 16.06 -9.09 -6.61
N ARG A 96 14.93 -8.38 -6.47
CA ARG A 96 13.75 -8.70 -7.27
C ARG A 96 14.05 -8.26 -8.70
N PHE A 97 13.69 -9.09 -9.67
CA PHE A 97 13.82 -8.73 -11.07
C PHE A 97 12.96 -7.47 -11.33
N GLY A 98 13.64 -6.35 -11.57
CA GLY A 98 13.03 -5.14 -12.10
C GLY A 98 13.17 -5.16 -13.61
N LEU A 99 12.10 -4.81 -14.33
CA LEU A 99 12.13 -4.73 -15.79
C LEU A 99 13.13 -3.64 -16.21
N PRO A 100 14.20 -3.96 -16.98
CA PRO A 100 15.16 -2.96 -17.41
C PRO A 100 14.50 -1.85 -18.24
N LEU A 101 14.81 -0.59 -17.92
CA LEU A 101 14.14 0.57 -18.55
C LEU A 101 14.36 0.65 -20.07
N TYR A 102 15.46 0.10 -20.60
CA TYR A 102 15.70 0.10 -22.04
C TYR A 102 14.66 -0.73 -22.82
N LEU A 103 14.07 -1.75 -22.18
CA LEU A 103 13.04 -2.58 -22.81
C LEU A 103 11.78 -1.79 -23.16
N LEU A 104 11.50 -0.69 -22.45
CA LEU A 104 10.40 0.23 -22.77
C LEU A 104 10.57 0.93 -24.13
N LYS A 105 11.76 0.87 -24.74
CA LYS A 105 12.06 1.39 -26.07
C LYS A 105 12.28 0.28 -27.11
N THR A 106 12.37 -0.98 -26.67
CA THR A 106 12.61 -2.12 -27.56
C THR A 106 11.31 -2.52 -28.24
N ARG A 107 11.17 -2.16 -29.52
CA ARG A 107 9.96 -2.43 -30.31
C ARG A 107 9.50 -3.89 -30.24
N LYS A 108 10.42 -4.86 -30.34
CA LYS A 108 10.12 -6.30 -30.26
C LYS A 108 9.41 -6.66 -28.95
N PHE A 109 9.94 -6.17 -27.83
CA PHE A 109 9.40 -6.42 -26.50
C PHE A 109 8.03 -5.75 -26.30
N ILE A 110 7.89 -4.50 -26.75
CA ILE A 110 6.63 -3.76 -26.66
C ILE A 110 5.53 -4.48 -27.46
N THR A 111 5.83 -4.90 -28.69
CA THR A 111 4.87 -5.65 -29.53
C THR A 111 4.38 -6.92 -28.83
N GLU A 112 5.30 -7.63 -28.18
CA GLU A 112 4.97 -8.87 -27.46
C GLU A 112 4.11 -8.63 -26.23
N ILE A 113 4.45 -7.64 -25.40
CA ILE A 113 3.62 -7.28 -24.25
C ILE A 113 2.23 -6.79 -24.68
N GLN A 114 2.14 -6.04 -25.78
CA GLN A 114 0.85 -5.62 -26.34
C GLN A 114 0.03 -6.82 -26.82
N HIS A 115 0.67 -7.85 -27.39
CA HIS A 115 0.01 -9.09 -27.76
C HIS A 115 -0.55 -9.80 -26.52
N LEU A 116 0.29 -10.09 -25.52
CA LEU A 116 -0.12 -10.71 -24.26
C LEU A 116 -1.23 -9.91 -23.55
N GLY A 117 -1.15 -8.57 -23.60
CA GLY A 117 -2.15 -7.68 -23.01
C GLY A 117 -3.51 -7.74 -23.72
N ARG A 118 -3.51 -7.94 -25.06
CA ARG A 118 -4.75 -8.17 -25.81
C ARG A 118 -5.38 -9.51 -25.45
N GLU A 119 -4.59 -10.58 -25.33
CA GLU A 119 -5.08 -11.88 -24.89
C GLU A 119 -5.69 -11.82 -23.48
N LEU A 120 -4.99 -11.18 -22.54
CA LEU A 120 -5.51 -10.96 -21.19
C LEU A 120 -6.84 -10.20 -21.22
N LYS A 121 -6.98 -9.18 -22.09
CA LYS A 121 -8.23 -8.41 -22.21
C LYS A 121 -9.39 -9.28 -22.71
N VAL A 122 -9.14 -10.19 -23.65
CA VAL A 122 -10.14 -11.16 -24.11
C VAL A 122 -10.58 -12.06 -22.95
N GLN A 123 -9.62 -12.67 -22.25
CA GLN A 123 -9.90 -13.54 -21.10
C GLN A 123 -10.60 -12.80 -19.95
N TYR A 124 -10.27 -11.53 -19.73
CA TYR A 124 -10.95 -10.68 -18.75
C TYR A 124 -12.42 -10.48 -19.11
N ASN A 125 -12.74 -10.23 -20.38
CA ASN A 125 -14.12 -10.05 -20.82
C ASN A 125 -14.92 -11.35 -20.69
N GLU A 126 -14.32 -12.50 -21.00
CA GLU A 126 -14.94 -13.81 -20.79
C GLU A 126 -15.23 -14.06 -19.30
N LEU A 127 -14.30 -13.68 -18.42
CA LEU A 127 -14.48 -13.74 -16.96
C LEU A 127 -15.60 -12.84 -16.42
N GLN A 128 -15.97 -11.75 -17.11
CA GLN A 128 -17.10 -10.92 -16.68
C GLN A 128 -18.45 -11.65 -16.82
N HIS A 129 -18.50 -12.65 -17.69
CA HIS A 129 -19.73 -13.38 -18.04
C HIS A 129 -19.76 -14.80 -17.50
N THR A 130 -18.80 -15.17 -16.65
CA THR A 130 -18.64 -16.53 -16.10
C THR A 130 -18.45 -16.48 -14.58
N GLU A 131 -18.79 -17.57 -13.89
CA GLU A 131 -18.53 -17.68 -12.46
C GLU A 131 -17.02 -17.81 -12.19
N ARG A 132 -16.51 -16.98 -11.28
CA ARG A 132 -15.11 -16.99 -10.88
C ARG A 132 -14.86 -18.18 -9.96
N THR A 133 -13.78 -18.92 -10.21
CA THR A 133 -13.32 -20.00 -9.33
C THR A 133 -11.96 -19.67 -8.72
N GLU A 134 -11.53 -20.48 -7.75
CA GLU A 134 -10.19 -20.36 -7.18
C GLU A 134 -9.09 -20.52 -8.24
N GLU A 135 -9.32 -21.35 -9.25
CA GLU A 135 -8.37 -21.62 -10.34
C GLU A 135 -8.57 -20.70 -11.56
N HIS A 136 -9.74 -20.08 -11.68
CA HIS A 136 -10.12 -19.25 -12.82
C HIS A 136 -10.66 -17.91 -12.34
N ASN A 137 -9.74 -16.97 -12.11
CA ASN A 137 -10.06 -15.60 -11.71
C ASN A 137 -9.04 -14.60 -12.26
N MET A 138 -9.40 -13.32 -12.19
CA MET A 138 -8.58 -12.23 -12.72
C MET A 138 -7.19 -12.14 -12.07
N GLN A 139 -7.05 -12.53 -10.80
CA GLN A 139 -5.76 -12.47 -10.11
C GLN A 139 -4.78 -13.50 -10.68
N ILE A 140 -5.26 -14.71 -11.02
CA ILE A 140 -4.45 -15.74 -11.67
C ILE A 140 -4.07 -15.30 -13.08
N LEU A 141 -5.02 -14.79 -13.87
CA LEU A 141 -4.73 -14.31 -15.22
C LEU A 141 -3.71 -13.15 -15.21
N TRP A 142 -3.87 -12.21 -14.28
CA TRP A 142 -2.92 -11.11 -14.11
C TRP A 142 -1.54 -11.59 -13.65
N ALA A 143 -1.50 -12.58 -12.75
CA ALA A 143 -0.24 -13.18 -12.32
C ALA A 143 0.48 -13.86 -13.49
N LYS A 144 -0.25 -14.60 -14.33
CA LYS A 144 0.28 -15.23 -15.55
C LYS A 144 0.80 -14.20 -16.54
N PHE A 145 0.01 -13.18 -16.88
CA PHE A 145 0.45 -12.10 -17.78
C PHE A 145 1.77 -11.45 -17.33
N LYS A 146 1.92 -11.15 -16.03
CA LYS A 146 3.16 -10.60 -15.47
C LYS A 146 4.32 -11.58 -15.56
N TYR A 147 4.07 -12.87 -15.30
CA TYR A 147 5.09 -13.91 -15.41
C TYR A 147 5.59 -14.03 -16.86
N ASP A 148 4.67 -14.14 -17.82
CA ASP A 148 5.01 -14.28 -19.24
C ASP A 148 5.76 -13.03 -19.74
N SER A 149 5.30 -11.83 -19.37
CA SER A 149 5.99 -10.57 -19.66
C SER A 149 7.45 -10.56 -19.16
N ILE A 150 7.71 -11.11 -17.97
CA ILE A 150 9.07 -11.23 -17.41
C ILE A 150 9.89 -12.27 -18.18
N GLN A 151 9.30 -13.39 -18.60
CA GLN A 151 10.02 -14.39 -19.41
C GLN A 151 10.43 -13.82 -20.76
N HIS A 152 9.56 -13.02 -21.40
CA HIS A 152 9.91 -12.32 -22.64
C HIS A 152 10.95 -11.23 -22.43
N ALA A 153 10.97 -10.58 -21.27
CA ALA A 153 11.99 -9.58 -20.93
C ALA A 153 13.39 -10.17 -20.74
N ARG A 154 13.48 -11.47 -20.41
CA ARG A 154 14.74 -12.17 -20.14
C ARG A 154 15.33 -12.86 -21.37
N LYS A 155 14.57 -12.98 -22.45
CA LYS A 155 15.00 -13.53 -23.74
C LYS A 155 15.68 -12.45 -24.57
#